data_AF-A0A7W8QAP0-F1
#
_entry.id   AF-A0A7W8QAP0-F1
#
_cell.length_a   1.000
_cell.length_b   1.000
_cell.length_c   1.000
_cell.angle_alpha   90.00
_cell.angle_beta   90.00
_cell.angle_gamma   90.00
#
_symmetry.space_group_name_H-M   'P 1'
#
loop_
_entity.id
_entity.type
_entity.pdbx_description
1 polymer ?
#
loop_
_entity_poly.entity_id
_entity_poly.type
_entity_poly.pdbx_seq_one_letter_code
_entity_poly.pdbx_strand_id
1 'polypeptide(L)'
;MLGLASITYVVHAAPLCEPRDLGCAIFNGQHSVAAQLRDDDHLLPGSTTRCANCHSQTGAADAFAPPLSAGNLFPAKSRRDGPASSYDQATFCRALREGIDPANVLLRKAMPHYRISDTECAALWHFVTRP
;
A
#
# COMPACT_ATOMS: atom_id res chain seq x y z
N MET A 1 2.41 -17.06 51.66
CA MET A 1 3.19 -16.90 50.42
C MET A 1 2.27 -17.15 49.24
N LEU A 2 1.73 -16.10 48.60
CA LEU A 2 1.02 -16.23 47.33
C LEU A 2 1.99 -15.84 46.22
N GLY A 3 2.38 -16.80 45.38
CA GLY A 3 3.20 -16.58 44.20
C GLY A 3 2.34 -16.07 43.04
N LEU A 4 2.63 -14.88 42.55
CA LEU A 4 2.05 -14.34 41.32
C LEU A 4 2.79 -14.99 40.13
N ALA A 5 2.06 -15.79 39.35
CA ALA A 5 2.55 -16.30 38.07
C ALA A 5 2.35 -15.20 36.99
N SER A 6 3.45 -14.71 36.44
CA SER A 6 3.43 -13.76 35.33
C SER A 6 3.13 -14.48 34.02
N ILE A 7 1.99 -14.17 33.41
CA ILE A 7 1.64 -14.61 32.05
C ILE A 7 2.33 -13.67 31.08
N THR A 8 3.35 -14.15 30.37
CA THR A 8 3.98 -13.43 29.26
C THR A 8 3.13 -13.56 28.01
N TYR A 9 2.48 -12.46 27.62
CA TYR A 9 1.84 -12.36 26.31
C TYR A 9 2.90 -12.19 25.23
N VAL A 10 3.05 -13.21 24.37
CA VAL A 10 3.89 -13.10 23.18
C VAL A 10 3.11 -12.33 22.12
N VAL A 11 3.40 -11.04 21.98
CA VAL A 11 2.92 -10.24 20.85
C VAL A 11 3.62 -10.77 19.60
N HIS A 12 2.86 -11.40 18.70
CA HIS A 12 3.38 -11.77 17.38
C HIS A 12 3.66 -10.48 16.59
N ALA A 13 4.92 -10.06 16.58
CA ALA A 13 5.37 -9.02 15.66
C ALA A 13 5.18 -9.53 14.23
N ALA A 14 4.55 -8.72 13.37
CA ALA A 14 4.56 -8.98 11.94
C ALA A 14 6.03 -9.15 11.49
N PRO A 15 6.32 -10.11 10.57
CA PRO A 15 7.68 -10.33 10.12
C PRO A 15 8.28 -9.00 9.65
N LEU A 16 9.37 -8.60 10.30
CA LEU A 16 10.04 -7.35 9.98
C LEU A 16 10.63 -7.48 8.58
N CYS A 17 10.42 -6.44 7.77
CA CYS A 17 11.04 -6.36 6.46
C CYS A 17 12.56 -6.45 6.60
N GLU A 18 13.21 -7.15 5.67
CA GLU A 18 14.66 -7.15 5.59
C GLU A 18 15.18 -5.71 5.56
N PRO A 19 16.28 -5.36 6.25
CA PRO A 19 16.76 -3.97 6.37
C PRO A 19 17.02 -3.26 5.05
N ARG A 20 17.17 -4.00 3.95
CA ARG A 20 17.41 -3.49 2.60
C ARG A 20 16.15 -3.42 1.73
N ASP A 21 15.02 -3.96 2.20
CA ASP A 21 13.78 -3.98 1.44
C ASP A 21 12.94 -2.73 1.71
N LEU A 22 13.31 -1.64 1.04
CA LEU A 22 12.59 -0.35 1.13
C LEU A 22 11.11 -0.49 0.72
N GLY A 23 10.80 -1.32 -0.28
CA GLY A 23 9.41 -1.52 -0.73
C GLY A 23 8.56 -2.19 0.35
N CYS A 24 9.08 -3.23 0.99
CA CYS A 24 8.45 -3.85 2.15
C CYS A 24 8.28 -2.84 3.31
N ALA A 25 9.33 -2.06 3.59
CA ALA A 25 9.33 -1.08 4.67
C ALA A 25 8.28 0.01 4.46
N ILE A 26 8.08 0.47 3.21
CA ILE A 26 7.00 1.40 2.86
C ILE A 26 5.63 0.73 3.04
N PHE A 27 5.46 -0.48 2.49
CA PHE A 27 4.19 -1.18 2.51
C PHE A 27 3.66 -1.41 3.94
N ASN A 28 4.56 -1.79 4.85
CA ASN A 28 4.25 -2.11 6.24
C ASN A 28 4.44 -0.91 7.20
N GLY A 29 5.02 0.21 6.73
CA GLY A 29 5.17 1.43 7.51
C GLY A 29 6.37 1.51 8.44
N GLN A 30 7.41 0.68 8.26
CA GLN A 30 8.73 0.93 8.86
C GLN A 30 9.42 2.15 8.24
N HIS A 31 9.12 2.43 6.97
CA HIS A 31 9.51 3.68 6.29
C HIS A 31 8.25 4.51 6.02
N SER A 32 8.07 5.60 6.78
CA SER A 32 6.89 6.45 6.67
C SER A 32 6.99 7.38 5.46
N VAL A 33 6.00 7.33 4.58
CA VAL A 33 5.82 8.30 3.50
C VAL A 33 4.71 9.26 3.87
N ALA A 34 4.98 10.57 3.79
CA ALA A 34 4.00 11.60 4.08
C ALA A 34 2.84 11.52 3.08
N ALA A 35 1.61 11.57 3.57
CA ALA A 35 0.42 11.54 2.74
C ALA A 35 -0.71 12.37 3.35
N GLN A 36 -1.68 12.72 2.52
CA GLN A 36 -2.90 13.43 2.91
C GLN A 36 -4.09 12.82 2.17
N LEU A 37 -5.31 13.00 2.69
CA LEU A 37 -6.50 12.64 1.95
C LEU A 37 -6.80 13.69 0.89
N ARG A 38 -7.45 13.28 -0.20
CA ARG A 38 -7.92 14.24 -1.21
C ARG A 38 -8.89 15.23 -0.58
N ASP A 39 -8.71 16.51 -0.89
CA ASP A 39 -9.47 17.64 -0.31
C ASP A 39 -9.27 17.81 1.21
N ASP A 40 -8.14 17.37 1.74
CA ASP A 40 -7.67 17.61 3.10
C ASP A 40 -6.23 18.13 3.05
N ASP A 41 -5.95 19.21 3.78
CA ASP A 41 -4.65 19.87 3.80
C ASP A 41 -3.75 19.37 4.96
N HIS A 42 -4.25 18.46 5.79
CA HIS A 42 -3.50 17.90 6.90
C HIS A 42 -2.73 16.64 6.49
N LEU A 43 -1.48 16.58 6.94
CA LEU A 43 -0.71 15.34 6.85
C LEU A 43 -1.28 14.30 7.82
N LEU A 44 -1.44 13.10 7.31
CA LEU A 44 -1.83 11.93 8.08
C LEU A 44 -0.68 11.47 8.99
N PRO A 45 -0.96 10.95 10.20
CA PRO A 45 0.06 10.29 11.01
C PRO A 45 0.67 9.10 10.25
N GLY A 46 1.98 8.89 10.35
CA GLY A 46 2.69 7.82 9.60
C GLY A 46 2.17 6.40 9.88
N SER A 47 1.54 6.16 11.03
CA SER A 47 0.88 4.88 11.33
C SER A 47 -0.35 4.62 10.48
N THR A 48 -1.00 5.66 9.95
CA THR A 48 -2.22 5.56 9.16
C THR A 48 -1.96 5.45 7.66
N THR A 49 -0.77 5.86 7.18
CA THR A 49 -0.43 5.88 5.76
C THR A 49 0.11 4.56 5.22
N ARG A 50 0.20 3.51 6.06
CA ARG A 50 0.71 2.18 5.70
C ARG A 50 -0.19 1.53 4.66
N CYS A 51 0.38 1.02 3.58
CA CYS A 51 -0.38 0.33 2.53
C CYS A 51 -1.13 -0.88 3.09
N ALA A 52 -0.48 -1.61 4.00
CA ALA A 52 -1.01 -2.79 4.67
C ALA A 52 -2.29 -2.55 5.51
N ASN A 53 -2.61 -1.28 5.85
CA ASN A 53 -3.84 -0.96 6.56
C ASN A 53 -5.09 -1.17 5.68
N CYS A 54 -4.94 -1.14 4.35
CA CYS A 54 -6.06 -1.25 3.41
C CYS A 54 -5.89 -2.35 2.37
N HIS A 55 -4.65 -2.64 1.97
CA HIS A 55 -4.32 -3.56 0.90
C HIS A 55 -3.69 -4.85 1.45
N SER A 56 -4.07 -5.99 0.88
CA SER A 56 -3.36 -7.25 1.05
C SER A 56 -2.44 -7.53 -0.15
N GLN A 57 -1.40 -8.36 0.03
CA GLN A 57 -0.61 -8.88 -1.09
C GLN A 57 -1.18 -10.17 -1.69
N THR A 58 -2.06 -10.88 -0.95
CA THR A 58 -2.53 -12.21 -1.32
C THR A 58 -3.99 -12.27 -1.74
N GLY A 59 -4.67 -11.13 -1.86
CA GLY A 59 -6.08 -11.10 -2.30
C GLY A 59 -7.07 -11.57 -1.24
N ALA A 60 -6.76 -11.37 0.04
CA ALA A 60 -7.67 -11.68 1.13
C ALA A 60 -9.02 -10.97 0.92
N ALA A 61 -10.12 -11.73 1.03
CA ALA A 61 -11.48 -11.29 0.67
C ALA A 61 -11.98 -10.10 1.50
N ASP A 62 -11.44 -9.90 2.71
CA ASP A 62 -11.89 -8.87 3.66
C ASP A 62 -11.03 -7.59 3.63
N ALA A 63 -10.10 -7.45 2.68
CA ALA A 63 -9.30 -6.23 2.55
C ALA A 63 -10.18 -5.04 2.13
N PHE A 64 -9.97 -3.88 2.74
CA PHE A 64 -10.72 -2.65 2.43
C PHE A 64 -10.51 -2.17 0.98
N ALA A 65 -9.36 -2.49 0.39
CA ALA A 65 -9.00 -2.12 -0.97
C ALA A 65 -8.49 -3.33 -1.77
N PRO A 66 -8.50 -3.28 -3.11
CA PRO A 66 -8.01 -4.37 -3.95
C PRO A 66 -6.57 -4.75 -3.60
N PRO A 67 -6.18 -6.02 -3.76
CA PRO A 67 -4.83 -6.45 -3.42
C PRO A 67 -3.76 -5.73 -4.25
N LEU A 68 -2.64 -5.42 -3.62
CA LEU A 68 -1.43 -4.95 -4.31
C LEU A 68 -0.55 -6.17 -4.58
N SER A 69 -0.83 -6.82 -5.70
CA SER A 69 -0.13 -8.00 -6.17
C SER A 69 0.00 -7.98 -7.69
N ALA A 70 0.99 -8.69 -8.23
CA ALA A 70 1.16 -8.86 -9.68
C ALA A 70 -0.14 -9.31 -10.37
N GLY A 71 -0.85 -10.27 -9.76
CA GLY A 71 -2.11 -10.81 -10.27
C GLY A 71 -3.27 -9.80 -10.31
N ASN A 72 -3.19 -8.69 -9.58
CA ASN A 72 -4.21 -7.64 -9.65
C ASN A 72 -3.77 -6.41 -10.44
N LEU A 73 -2.47 -6.13 -10.50
CA LEU A 73 -1.89 -4.95 -11.15
C LEU A 73 -1.63 -5.18 -12.65
N PHE A 74 -1.15 -6.35 -13.06
CA PHE A 74 -0.78 -6.62 -14.46
C PHE A 74 -1.94 -6.95 -15.41
N PRO A 75 -3.01 -7.67 -15.01
CA PRO A 75 -4.08 -7.97 -15.94
C PRO A 75 -4.77 -6.69 -16.42
N ALA A 76 -4.82 -6.52 -17.74
CA ALA A 76 -5.54 -5.41 -18.34
C ALA A 76 -7.04 -5.56 -18.06
N LYS A 77 -7.65 -4.51 -17.52
CA LYS A 77 -9.08 -4.47 -17.18
C LYS A 77 -9.76 -3.40 -18.01
N SER A 78 -10.84 -3.77 -18.68
CA SER A 78 -11.74 -2.81 -19.32
C SER A 78 -12.82 -2.38 -18.32
N ARG A 79 -13.23 -1.11 -18.41
CA ARG A 79 -14.43 -0.62 -17.72
C ARG A 79 -15.36 0.06 -18.72
N ARG A 80 -16.64 -0.32 -18.69
CA ARG A 80 -17.75 0.31 -19.44
C ARG A 80 -17.36 0.58 -20.91
N ASP A 81 -16.92 -0.48 -21.59
CA ASP A 81 -16.54 -0.47 -23.01
C ASP A 81 -15.34 0.42 -23.38
N GLY A 82 -14.63 0.96 -22.38
CA GLY A 82 -13.37 1.68 -22.57
C GLY A 82 -12.20 0.75 -22.88
N PRO A 83 -11.08 1.29 -23.40
CA PRO A 83 -9.87 0.51 -23.64
C PRO A 83 -9.41 -0.22 -22.38
N ALA A 84 -8.95 -1.46 -22.55
CA ALA A 84 -8.34 -2.18 -21.44
C ALA A 84 -7.06 -1.46 -21.00
N SER A 85 -6.88 -1.29 -19.70
CA SER A 85 -5.68 -0.68 -19.12
C SER A 85 -5.13 -1.54 -18.00
N SER A 86 -3.81 -1.54 -17.83
CA SER A 86 -3.08 -2.25 -16.78
C SER A 86 -2.16 -1.28 -16.07
N TYR A 87 -1.75 -1.64 -14.86
CA TYR A 87 -0.70 -0.89 -14.19
C TYR A 87 0.66 -1.27 -14.77
N ASP A 88 1.45 -0.25 -15.02
CA ASP A 88 2.91 -0.29 -15.05
C ASP A 88 3.46 0.55 -13.89
N GLN A 89 4.78 0.63 -13.75
CA GLN A 89 5.40 1.42 -12.68
C GLN A 89 4.99 2.90 -12.75
N ALA A 90 4.94 3.49 -13.94
CA ALA A 90 4.68 4.92 -14.09
C ALA A 90 3.23 5.27 -13.68
N THR A 91 2.26 4.49 -14.16
CA THR A 91 0.84 4.65 -13.83
C THR A 91 0.55 4.26 -12.38
N PHE A 92 1.30 3.31 -11.79
CA PHE A 92 1.26 3.02 -10.35
C PHE A 92 1.76 4.20 -9.52
N CYS A 93 2.90 4.80 -9.88
CA CYS A 93 3.41 5.98 -9.18
C CYS A 93 2.47 7.19 -9.31
N ARG A 94 1.86 7.38 -10.49
CA ARG A 94 0.81 8.39 -10.68
C ARG A 94 -0.39 8.13 -9.78
N ALA A 95 -0.85 6.89 -9.68
CA ALA A 95 -1.95 6.52 -8.80
C ALA A 95 -1.67 6.86 -7.33
N LEU A 96 -0.43 6.65 -6.85
CA LEU A 96 -0.04 7.01 -5.49
C LEU A 96 0.03 8.53 -5.26
N ARG A 97 0.53 9.29 -6.23
CA ARG A 97 0.74 10.74 -6.09
C ARG A 97 -0.54 11.54 -6.29
N GLU A 98 -1.33 11.15 -7.28
CA GLU A 98 -2.45 11.93 -7.81
C GLU A 98 -3.80 11.25 -7.56
N GLY A 99 -3.81 9.99 -7.11
CA GLY A 99 -5.05 9.25 -6.95
C GLY A 99 -5.73 8.91 -8.29
N ILE A 100 -4.97 8.79 -9.38
CA ILE A 100 -5.48 8.52 -10.74
C ILE A 100 -4.94 7.20 -11.27
N ASP A 101 -5.84 6.29 -11.63
CA ASP A 101 -5.47 4.96 -12.14
C ASP A 101 -5.08 4.97 -13.64
N PRO A 102 -4.67 3.81 -14.22
CA PRO A 102 -4.27 3.72 -15.62
C PRO A 102 -5.39 4.08 -16.62
N ALA A 103 -6.65 3.96 -16.21
CA ALA A 103 -7.82 4.32 -17.01
C ALA A 103 -8.24 5.80 -16.82
N ASN A 104 -7.41 6.63 -16.20
CA ASN A 104 -7.70 8.02 -15.83
C ASN A 104 -8.91 8.18 -14.90
N VAL A 105 -9.17 7.18 -14.05
CA VAL A 105 -10.25 7.24 -13.07
C VAL A 105 -9.68 7.64 -11.71
N LEU A 106 -10.38 8.59 -11.08
CA LEU A 106 -10.09 8.98 -9.70
C LEU A 106 -10.36 7.83 -8.73
N LEU A 107 -9.36 7.51 -7.94
CA LEU A 107 -9.43 6.55 -6.85
C LEU A 107 -10.29 7.11 -5.70
N ARG A 108 -10.73 6.19 -4.83
CA ARG A 108 -11.57 6.52 -3.68
C ARG A 108 -10.85 7.52 -2.78
N LYS A 109 -11.59 8.49 -2.21
CA LYS A 109 -11.04 9.52 -1.30
C LYS A 109 -10.26 8.93 -0.10
N ALA A 110 -10.62 7.71 0.33
CA ALA A 110 -9.94 7.01 1.41
C ALA A 110 -8.51 6.56 1.07
N MET A 111 -8.13 6.52 -0.22
CA MET A 111 -6.75 6.27 -0.63
C MET A 111 -5.96 7.59 -0.57
N PRO A 112 -4.92 7.70 0.27
CA PRO A 112 -4.16 8.93 0.41
C PRO A 112 -3.36 9.29 -0.84
N HIS A 113 -3.07 10.58 -1.01
CA HIS A 113 -2.10 11.10 -1.96
C HIS A 113 -0.74 11.19 -1.28
N TYR A 114 0.24 10.46 -1.82
CA TYR A 114 1.56 10.30 -1.21
C TYR A 114 2.59 11.26 -1.81
N ARG A 115 3.38 11.87 -0.94
CA ARG A 115 4.61 12.59 -1.31
C ARG A 115 5.76 11.59 -1.45
N ILE A 116 5.62 10.68 -2.41
CA ILE A 116 6.56 9.57 -2.66
C ILE A 116 7.56 9.93 -3.77
N SER A 117 8.86 9.79 -3.49
CA SER A 117 9.93 9.96 -4.47
C SER A 117 9.90 8.86 -5.55
N ASP A 118 10.61 9.06 -6.65
CA ASP A 118 10.71 8.04 -7.70
C ASP A 118 11.41 6.77 -7.20
N THR A 119 12.44 6.90 -6.36
CA THR A 119 13.17 5.76 -5.78
C THR A 119 12.28 4.95 -4.83
N GLU A 120 11.53 5.62 -3.95
CA GLU A 120 10.59 4.95 -3.05
C GLU A 120 9.47 4.25 -3.82
N CYS A 121 8.91 4.91 -4.83
CA CYS A 121 7.86 4.32 -5.64
C CYS A 121 8.37 3.10 -6.44
N ALA A 122 9.58 3.18 -7.00
CA ALA A 122 10.20 2.05 -7.69
C ALA A 122 10.41 0.85 -6.76
N ALA A 123 10.89 1.09 -5.53
CA ALA A 123 11.08 0.05 -4.54
C ALA A 123 9.75 -0.60 -4.13
N LEU A 124 8.71 0.21 -3.89
CA LEU A 124 7.37 -0.27 -3.56
C LEU A 124 6.76 -1.07 -4.71
N TRP A 125 6.85 -0.56 -5.95
CA TRP A 125 6.41 -1.28 -7.15
C TRP A 125 7.06 -2.65 -7.24
N HIS A 126 8.39 -2.70 -7.17
CA HIS A 126 9.14 -3.94 -7.22
C HIS A 126 8.71 -4.91 -6.12
N PHE A 127 8.42 -4.44 -4.91
CA PHE A 127 7.92 -5.27 -3.81
C PHE A 127 6.54 -5.87 -4.09
N VAL A 128 5.55 -5.06 -4.49
CA VAL A 128 4.16 -5.52 -4.69
C VAL A 128 3.96 -6.32 -5.99
N THR A 129 4.93 -6.29 -6.90
CA THR A 129 4.90 -7.08 -8.13
C THR A 129 5.85 -8.27 -8.11
N ARG A 130 6.50 -8.59 -6.99
CA ARG A 130 7.27 -9.85 -6.90
C ARG A 130 6.33 -11.05 -7.10
N PRO A 131 6.79 -12.10 -7.79
CA PRO A 131 6.05 -13.35 -7.91
C PRO A 131 5.88 -14.07 -6.57
#